data_AF-A0A3B3QV44-F1
#
_entry.id   AF-A0A3B3QV44-F1
#
_cell.length_a   1.000
_cell.length_b   1.000
_cell.length_c   1.000
_cell.angle_alpha   90.00
_cell.angle_beta   90.00
_cell.angle_gamma   90.00
#
_symmetry.space_group_name_H-M   'P 1'
#
loop_
_entity.id
_entity.type
_entity.pdbx_description
1 polymer ?
#
loop_
_entity_poly.entity_id
_entity_poly.type
_entity_poly.pdbx_seq_one_letter_code
_entity_poly.pdbx_strand_id
1 'polypeptide(L)'
;MYEDTTDPGSRTLCVPTEPGQEQEGAADRPSWAGSTMAEPDYIDADCDELIKPKKLVNPCKSSRNHQDLHRELLMNHNRGLSPQNKPELQKVMEKRKRDQVLKQQKEEQEAHTKLSDLEIELMKRQQKLEQFELEQQKIEEEQENTPEFVRMKSNLRRTRQEAEGPDQTP
;
A
#
# COMPACT_ATOMS: atom_id res chain seq x y z
N MET A 1 -19.77 -26.24 38.31
CA MET A 1 -18.45 -25.59 38.21
C MET A 1 -17.66 -26.41 37.21
N TYR A 2 -17.85 -26.13 35.92
CA TYR A 2 -17.08 -26.75 34.85
C TYR A 2 -15.88 -25.83 34.60
N GLU A 3 -14.67 -26.37 34.75
CA GLU A 3 -13.42 -25.69 34.40
C GLU A 3 -13.27 -25.76 32.88
N ASP A 4 -13.19 -24.60 32.22
CA ASP A 4 -12.99 -24.48 30.77
C ASP A 4 -11.49 -24.29 30.52
N THR A 5 -10.80 -25.40 30.30
CA THR A 5 -9.35 -25.41 30.05
C THR A 5 -9.09 -25.05 28.58
N THR A 6 -8.41 -23.93 28.38
CA THR A 6 -7.86 -23.48 27.10
C THR A 6 -6.76 -24.44 26.63
N ASP A 7 -6.89 -25.01 25.41
CA ASP A 7 -5.81 -25.69 24.70
C ASP A 7 -5.80 -25.31 23.20
N PRO A 8 -4.88 -24.45 22.72
CA PRO A 8 -4.70 -24.18 21.30
C PRO A 8 -3.41 -24.86 20.82
N GLY A 9 -3.50 -26.14 20.44
CA GLY A 9 -2.29 -26.96 20.31
C GLY A 9 -2.23 -28.03 19.23
N SER A 10 -3.11 -28.06 18.21
CA SER A 10 -2.99 -29.05 17.11
C SER A 10 -2.51 -28.40 15.81
N ARG A 11 -1.23 -28.02 15.81
CA ARG A 11 -0.45 -27.75 14.58
C ARG A 11 -0.28 -29.05 13.81
N THR A 12 -1.04 -29.24 12.74
CA THR A 12 -0.67 -30.19 11.68
C THR A 12 0.62 -29.69 11.02
N LEU A 13 1.75 -30.33 11.36
CA LEU A 13 2.99 -30.14 10.64
C LEU A 13 2.84 -30.78 9.25
N CYS A 14 2.60 -29.95 8.23
CA CYS A 14 2.85 -30.36 6.85
C CYS A 14 4.36 -30.59 6.72
N VAL A 15 4.74 -31.83 6.44
CA VAL A 15 6.08 -32.19 6.02
C VAL A 15 6.37 -31.49 4.69
N PRO A 16 7.46 -30.71 4.56
CA PRO A 16 7.94 -30.30 3.25
C PRO A 16 8.61 -31.51 2.59
N THR A 17 8.06 -31.98 1.48
CA THR A 17 8.75 -32.88 0.58
C THR A 17 9.80 -32.07 -0.18
N GLU A 18 11.06 -32.29 0.16
CA GLU A 18 12.24 -31.89 -0.62
C GLU A 18 12.18 -32.55 -2.02
N PRO A 19 12.30 -31.81 -3.13
CA PRO A 19 12.71 -32.40 -4.40
C PRO A 19 14.25 -32.53 -4.40
N GLY A 20 14.71 -33.78 -4.30
CA GLY A 20 16.10 -34.14 -4.47
C GLY A 20 16.62 -33.84 -5.89
N GLN A 21 17.69 -33.04 -5.91
CA GLN A 21 18.91 -33.12 -6.72
C GLN A 21 18.86 -33.86 -8.07
N GLU A 22 19.04 -33.08 -9.13
CA GLU A 22 20.05 -33.21 -10.19
C GLU A 22 20.40 -34.64 -10.66
N GLN A 23 19.89 -35.00 -11.84
CA GLN A 23 20.59 -35.89 -12.77
C GLN A 23 20.55 -35.28 -14.17
N GLU A 24 21.75 -35.01 -14.70
CA GLU A 24 22.00 -34.78 -16.12
C GLU A 24 21.47 -35.98 -16.93
N GLY A 25 20.43 -35.74 -17.72
CA GLY A 25 19.89 -36.69 -18.68
C GLY A 25 19.97 -36.08 -20.06
N ALA A 26 20.92 -36.56 -20.85
CA ALA A 26 21.20 -36.12 -22.21
C ALA A 26 19.93 -36.03 -23.06
N ALA A 27 19.85 -34.95 -23.84
CA ALA A 27 18.83 -34.75 -24.85
C ALA A 27 18.70 -35.99 -25.74
N ASP A 28 17.53 -36.62 -25.69
CA ASP A 28 17.10 -37.68 -26.60
C ASP A 28 16.98 -37.08 -28.01
N ARG A 29 18.10 -37.08 -28.75
CA ARG A 29 18.12 -36.69 -30.17
C ARG A 29 17.41 -37.81 -30.93
N PRO A 30 16.45 -37.51 -31.83
CA PRO A 30 15.78 -38.55 -32.59
C PRO A 30 16.80 -39.32 -33.45
N SER A 31 16.90 -40.61 -33.16
CA SER A 31 17.64 -41.63 -33.90
C SER A 31 17.08 -41.80 -35.31
N TRP A 32 17.45 -40.92 -36.23
CA TRP A 32 17.37 -41.20 -37.67
C TRP A 32 18.72 -41.02 -38.38
N ALA A 33 19.80 -40.78 -37.63
CA ALA A 33 21.17 -40.80 -38.12
C ALA A 33 21.66 -42.24 -38.30
N GLY A 34 21.12 -42.90 -39.32
CA GLY A 34 21.43 -44.28 -39.68
C GLY A 34 20.97 -44.58 -41.09
N SER A 35 21.39 -43.75 -42.05
CA SER A 35 21.24 -44.06 -43.49
C SER A 35 22.62 -43.95 -44.14
N THR A 36 23.44 -44.97 -43.94
CA THR A 36 24.57 -45.27 -44.81
C THR A 36 24.00 -45.84 -46.12
N MET A 37 23.53 -44.97 -46.98
CA MET A 37 23.34 -45.28 -48.40
C MET A 37 24.52 -44.63 -49.12
N ALA A 38 25.30 -45.43 -49.84
CA ALA A 38 26.48 -44.99 -50.56
C ALA A 38 26.16 -43.75 -51.41
N GLU A 39 26.97 -42.71 -51.25
CA GLU A 39 26.92 -41.47 -52.02
C GLU A 39 27.19 -41.80 -53.51
N PRO A 40 26.22 -41.57 -54.42
CA PRO A 40 26.49 -41.70 -55.84
C PRO A 40 27.21 -40.44 -56.33
N ASP A 41 28.48 -40.60 -56.71
CA ASP A 41 29.29 -39.60 -57.42
C ASP A 41 28.71 -39.36 -58.84
N TYR A 42 27.66 -38.57 -58.95
CA TYR A 42 27.26 -37.95 -60.23
C TYR A 42 26.34 -36.76 -60.00
N ILE A 43 26.92 -35.56 -59.83
CA ILE A 43 26.62 -34.30 -60.55
C ILE A 43 27.32 -33.14 -59.82
N ASP A 44 28.62 -32.99 -60.04
CA ASP A 44 29.33 -31.72 -59.82
C ASP A 44 29.08 -30.82 -61.04
N ALA A 45 27.91 -30.18 -61.04
CA ALA A 45 27.55 -29.16 -62.01
C ALA A 45 26.48 -28.26 -61.38
N ASP A 46 26.93 -27.20 -60.72
CA ASP A 46 26.31 -25.88 -60.74
C ASP A 46 24.75 -25.82 -60.76
N CYS A 47 24.11 -26.60 -59.89
CA CYS A 47 22.65 -26.58 -59.76
C CYS A 47 22.19 -25.43 -58.85
N ASP A 48 22.47 -24.19 -59.26
CA ASP A 48 21.68 -23.03 -58.82
C ASP A 48 20.22 -23.10 -59.35
N GLU A 49 19.88 -24.14 -60.13
CA GLU A 49 18.52 -24.51 -60.55
C GLU A 49 17.74 -25.31 -59.49
N LEU A 50 18.35 -25.79 -58.40
CA LEU A 50 17.59 -26.45 -57.33
C LEU A 50 16.76 -25.41 -56.54
N ILE A 51 15.43 -25.50 -56.64
CA ILE A 51 14.50 -24.64 -55.90
C ILE A 51 14.68 -24.89 -54.40
N LYS A 52 15.41 -24.00 -53.73
CA LYS A 52 15.53 -23.99 -52.27
C LYS A 52 14.17 -23.62 -51.66
N PRO A 53 13.66 -24.37 -50.66
CA PRO A 53 12.41 -24.03 -50.01
C PRO A 53 12.50 -22.62 -49.41
N LYS A 54 11.65 -21.71 -49.91
CA LYS A 54 11.59 -20.32 -49.44
C LYS A 54 11.04 -20.32 -48.01
N LYS A 55 11.73 -19.62 -47.11
CA LYS A 55 11.21 -19.40 -45.74
C LYS A 55 9.92 -18.60 -45.85
N LEU A 56 8.79 -19.25 -45.59
CA LEU A 56 7.50 -18.59 -45.55
C LEU A 56 7.47 -17.62 -44.37
N VAL A 57 7.07 -16.39 -44.64
CA VAL A 57 6.95 -15.38 -43.59
C VAL A 57 5.69 -15.66 -42.80
N ASN A 58 5.83 -15.84 -41.48
CA ASN A 58 4.70 -16.04 -40.60
C ASN A 58 3.88 -14.74 -40.50
N PRO A 59 2.60 -14.73 -40.92
CA PRO A 59 1.76 -13.53 -40.92
C PRO A 59 1.57 -12.91 -39.53
N CYS A 60 1.61 -13.72 -38.46
CA CYS A 60 1.52 -13.23 -37.07
C CYS A 60 2.82 -12.57 -36.60
N LYS A 61 3.96 -12.93 -37.20
CA LYS A 61 5.28 -12.34 -36.90
C LYS A 61 5.65 -11.20 -37.86
N SER A 62 4.99 -11.07 -39.01
CA SER A 62 5.12 -9.90 -39.88
C SER A 62 4.20 -8.76 -39.45
N SER A 63 3.02 -9.06 -38.92
CA SER A 63 2.11 -8.03 -38.41
C SER A 63 2.59 -7.46 -37.08
N ARG A 64 3.01 -6.19 -37.10
CA ARG A 64 3.41 -5.47 -35.89
C ARG A 64 2.25 -5.29 -34.93
N ASN A 65 1.07 -4.94 -35.45
CA ASN A 65 -0.15 -4.76 -34.67
C ASN A 65 -0.52 -6.01 -33.86
N HIS A 66 -0.41 -7.21 -34.48
CA HIS A 66 -0.68 -8.47 -33.78
C HIS A 66 0.29 -8.71 -32.62
N GLN A 67 1.57 -8.43 -32.82
CA GLN A 67 2.59 -8.60 -31.78
C GLN A 67 2.44 -7.61 -30.64
N ASP A 68 2.09 -6.36 -30.96
CA ASP A 68 1.86 -5.34 -29.96
C ASP A 68 0.60 -5.64 -29.14
N LEU A 69 -0.48 -6.10 -29.78
CA LEU A 69 -1.65 -6.61 -29.07
C LEU A 69 -1.30 -7.80 -28.16
N HIS A 70 -0.55 -8.78 -28.65
CA HIS A 70 -0.12 -9.92 -27.83
C HIS A 70 0.68 -9.47 -26.60
N ARG A 71 1.60 -8.51 -26.78
CA ARG A 71 2.39 -7.92 -25.70
C ARG A 71 1.49 -7.19 -24.70
N GLU A 72 0.57 -6.37 -25.17
CA GLU A 72 -0.36 -5.62 -24.33
C GLU A 72 -1.25 -6.55 -23.51
N LEU A 73 -1.81 -7.60 -24.13
CA LEU A 73 -2.64 -8.59 -23.45
C LEU A 73 -1.87 -9.32 -22.34
N LEU A 74 -0.63 -9.71 -22.59
CA LEU A 74 0.25 -10.31 -21.57
C LEU A 74 0.56 -9.31 -20.44
N MET A 75 0.84 -8.05 -20.78
CA MET A 75 1.09 -7.00 -19.79
C MET A 75 -0.14 -6.74 -18.90
N ASN A 76 -1.35 -6.72 -19.48
CA ASN A 76 -2.60 -6.54 -18.74
C ASN A 76 -2.91 -7.72 -17.81
N HIS A 77 -2.62 -8.94 -18.25
CA HIS A 77 -2.73 -10.14 -17.42
C HIS A 77 -1.73 -10.10 -16.25
N ASN A 78 -0.46 -9.84 -16.53
CA ASN A 78 0.61 -9.79 -15.53
C ASN A 78 0.42 -8.63 -14.53
N ARG A 79 -0.17 -7.52 -14.96
CA ARG A 79 -0.48 -6.36 -14.10
C ARG A 79 -1.79 -6.49 -13.35
N GLY A 80 -2.56 -7.57 -13.56
CA GLY A 80 -3.88 -7.75 -12.92
C GLY A 80 -4.90 -6.67 -13.30
N LEU A 81 -4.66 -5.94 -14.41
CA LEU A 81 -5.54 -4.92 -14.96
C LEU A 81 -6.58 -5.51 -15.91
N SER A 82 -6.36 -6.75 -16.36
CA SER A 82 -7.44 -7.53 -16.96
C SER A 82 -8.62 -7.52 -15.98
N PRO A 83 -9.87 -7.38 -16.47
CA PRO A 83 -11.06 -7.84 -15.76
C PRO A 83 -10.91 -9.36 -15.59
N GLN A 84 -9.96 -9.77 -14.75
CA GLN A 84 -9.87 -11.11 -14.26
C GLN A 84 -11.24 -11.37 -13.66
N ASN A 85 -11.84 -12.47 -14.07
CA ASN A 85 -12.88 -13.11 -13.31
C ASN A 85 -12.27 -13.48 -11.95
N LYS A 86 -12.03 -12.47 -11.10
CA LYS A 86 -11.79 -12.68 -9.68
C LYS A 86 -12.90 -13.64 -9.29
N PRO A 87 -12.56 -14.84 -8.76
CA PRO A 87 -13.57 -15.82 -8.43
C PRO A 87 -14.61 -15.11 -7.55
N GLU A 88 -15.89 -15.38 -7.77
CA GLU A 88 -16.98 -14.65 -7.10
C GLU A 88 -16.76 -14.55 -5.58
N LEU A 89 -16.16 -15.58 -4.97
CA LEU A 89 -15.72 -15.58 -3.58
C LEU A 89 -14.77 -14.43 -3.22
N GLN A 90 -13.76 -14.15 -4.03
CA GLN A 90 -12.81 -13.06 -3.77
C GLN A 90 -13.48 -11.69 -3.86
N LYS A 91 -14.38 -11.49 -4.84
CA LYS A 91 -15.18 -10.26 -4.93
C LYS A 91 -16.06 -10.10 -3.69
N VAL A 92 -16.73 -11.17 -3.25
CA VAL A 92 -17.58 -11.19 -2.05
C VAL A 92 -16.76 -10.91 -0.78
N MET A 93 -15.57 -11.50 -0.64
CA MET A 93 -14.66 -11.25 0.50
C MET A 93 -14.16 -9.81 0.52
N GLU A 94 -13.71 -9.29 -0.63
CA GLU A 94 -13.29 -7.88 -0.75
C GLU A 94 -14.45 -6.92 -0.47
N LYS A 95 -15.65 -7.22 -0.98
CA LYS A 95 -16.87 -6.45 -0.70
C LYS A 95 -17.20 -6.46 0.78
N ARG A 96 -17.23 -7.64 1.41
CA ARG A 96 -17.50 -7.78 2.86
C ARG A 96 -16.47 -7.01 3.70
N LYS A 97 -15.19 -7.05 3.33
CA LYS A 97 -14.13 -6.27 3.99
C LYS A 97 -14.37 -4.77 3.86
N ARG A 98 -14.72 -4.28 2.67
CA ARG A 98 -15.07 -2.87 2.45
C ARG A 98 -16.30 -2.45 3.24
N ASP A 99 -17.35 -3.27 3.19
CA ASP A 99 -18.62 -3.01 3.89
C ASP A 99 -18.41 -3.00 5.42
N GLN A 100 -17.54 -3.86 5.96
CA GLN A 100 -17.20 -3.88 7.38
C GLN A 100 -16.47 -2.59 7.81
N VAL A 101 -15.46 -2.15 7.04
CA VAL A 101 -14.74 -0.89 7.32
C VAL A 101 -15.70 0.29 7.24
N LEU A 102 -16.57 0.32 6.24
CA LEU A 102 -17.54 1.40 6.07
C LEU A 102 -18.56 1.43 7.22
N LYS A 103 -19.01 0.25 7.67
CA LYS A 103 -19.90 0.12 8.83
C LYS A 103 -19.23 0.62 10.12
N GLN A 104 -17.97 0.26 10.36
CA GLN A 104 -17.20 0.74 11.51
C GLN A 104 -17.04 2.26 11.49
N GLN A 105 -16.65 2.84 10.34
CA GLN A 105 -16.55 4.29 10.21
C GLN A 105 -17.89 4.99 10.41
N LYS A 106 -18.98 4.40 9.90
CA LYS A 106 -20.32 4.96 10.11
C LYS A 106 -20.74 4.89 11.58
N GLU A 107 -20.44 3.80 12.28
CA GLU A 107 -20.72 3.66 13.71
C GLU A 107 -19.90 4.63 14.57
N GLU A 108 -18.63 4.87 14.21
CA GLU A 108 -17.76 5.86 14.86
C GLU A 108 -18.26 7.29 14.60
N GLN A 109 -18.59 7.61 13.35
CA GLN A 109 -19.19 8.89 12.99
C GLN A 109 -20.55 9.09 13.69
N GLU A 110 -21.37 8.04 13.73
CA GLU A 110 -22.63 8.05 14.48
C GLU A 110 -22.39 8.22 15.98
N ALA A 111 -21.38 7.59 16.57
CA ALA A 111 -21.02 7.77 17.97
C ALA A 111 -20.59 9.22 18.25
N HIS A 112 -19.82 9.82 17.34
CA HIS A 112 -19.47 11.24 17.42
C HIS A 112 -20.68 12.16 17.27
N THR A 113 -21.65 11.82 16.41
CA THR A 113 -22.92 12.59 16.31
C THR A 113 -23.88 12.29 17.47
N LYS A 114 -23.76 11.13 18.12
CA LYS A 114 -24.53 10.73 19.31
C LYS A 114 -23.97 11.35 20.59
N LEU A 115 -22.82 12.03 20.54
CA LEU A 115 -22.41 12.88 21.64
C LEU A 115 -23.53 13.89 21.87
N SER A 116 -24.04 13.93 23.10
CA SER A 116 -25.05 14.90 23.50
C SER A 116 -24.53 16.31 23.25
N ASP A 117 -25.41 17.25 22.88
CA ASP A 117 -25.05 18.67 22.74
C ASP A 117 -24.29 19.18 23.98
N LEU A 118 -24.67 18.70 25.17
CA LEU A 118 -23.99 18.98 26.44
C LEU A 118 -22.55 18.42 26.48
N GLU A 119 -22.34 17.19 25.99
CA GLU A 119 -21.02 16.55 25.93
C GLU A 119 -20.08 17.36 25.03
N ILE A 120 -20.60 17.82 23.88
CA ILE A 120 -19.88 18.67 22.94
C ILE A 120 -19.51 20.01 23.59
N GLU A 121 -20.43 20.64 24.34
CA GLU A 121 -20.14 21.87 25.08
C GLU A 121 -19.11 21.68 26.19
N LEU A 122 -19.18 20.57 26.95
CA LEU A 122 -18.20 20.24 27.98
C LEU A 122 -16.80 20.08 27.38
N MET A 123 -16.68 19.34 26.27
CA MET A 123 -15.41 19.19 25.54
C MET A 123 -14.87 20.55 25.05
N LYS A 124 -15.72 21.40 24.47
CA LYS A 124 -15.33 22.74 24.04
C LYS A 124 -14.85 23.60 25.21
N ARG A 125 -15.53 23.53 26.35
CA ARG A 125 -15.13 24.26 27.57
C ARG A 125 -13.79 23.77 28.09
N GLN A 126 -13.58 22.47 28.15
CA GLN A 126 -12.31 21.86 28.56
C GLN A 126 -11.16 22.32 27.66
N GLN A 127 -11.34 22.23 26.34
CA GLN A 127 -10.34 22.66 25.36
C GLN A 127 -9.99 24.15 25.50
N LYS A 128 -10.97 24.99 25.83
CA LYS A 128 -10.74 26.43 26.10
C LYS A 128 -9.95 26.67 27.37
N LEU A 129 -10.21 25.89 28.42
CA LEU A 129 -9.45 25.96 29.68
C LEU A 129 -8.00 25.54 29.45
N GLU A 130 -7.76 24.44 28.74
CA GLU A 130 -6.40 23.97 28.40
C GLU A 130 -5.61 25.00 27.59
N GLN A 131 -6.26 25.65 26.61
CA GLN A 131 -5.62 26.77 25.87
C GLN A 131 -5.25 27.93 26.79
N PHE A 132 -6.16 28.31 27.69
CA PHE A 132 -5.90 29.39 28.62
C PHE A 132 -4.77 29.05 29.61
N GLU A 133 -4.73 27.82 30.11
CA GLU A 133 -3.64 27.34 30.97
C GLU A 133 -2.29 27.36 30.25
N LEU A 134 -2.25 26.94 28.98
CA LEU A 134 -1.04 26.98 28.16
C LEU A 134 -0.58 28.42 27.89
N GLU A 135 -1.51 29.34 27.60
CA GLU A 135 -1.21 30.77 27.45
C GLU A 135 -0.68 31.37 28.75
N GLN A 136 -1.28 31.04 29.89
CA GLN A 136 -0.82 31.50 31.20
C GLN A 136 0.59 30.99 31.52
N GLN A 137 0.86 29.70 31.30
CA GLN A 137 2.21 29.14 31.46
C GLN A 137 3.22 29.85 30.56
N LYS A 138 2.86 30.12 29.30
CA LYS A 138 3.73 30.83 28.37
C LYS A 138 4.00 32.27 28.83
N ILE A 139 3.00 32.97 29.36
CA ILE A 139 3.16 34.33 29.91
C ILE A 139 4.05 34.31 31.16
N GLU A 140 3.90 33.30 32.02
CA GLU A 140 4.70 33.13 33.23
C GLU A 140 6.17 32.83 32.87
N GLU A 141 6.40 31.92 31.92
CA GLU A 141 7.72 31.61 31.38
C GLU A 141 8.35 32.86 30.72
N GLU A 142 7.60 33.63 29.94
CA GLU A 142 8.10 34.87 29.33
C GLU A 142 8.41 35.94 30.38
N GLN A 143 7.64 36.01 31.47
CA GLN A 143 7.96 36.85 32.62
C GLN A 143 9.24 36.40 33.33
N GLU A 144 9.43 35.11 33.58
CA GLU A 144 10.66 34.59 34.21
C GLU A 144 11.89 34.84 33.34
N ASN A 145 11.75 34.73 32.01
CA ASN A 145 12.80 35.05 31.05
C ASN A 145 13.07 36.56 30.90
N THR A 146 12.13 37.41 31.34
CA THR A 146 12.29 38.87 31.27
C THR A 146 13.16 39.38 32.43
N PRO A 147 14.18 40.22 32.16
CA PRO A 147 15.06 40.74 33.21
C PRO A 147 14.31 41.46 34.33
N GLU A 148 14.72 41.25 35.58
CA GLU A 148 13.97 41.74 36.76
C GLU A 148 13.76 43.26 36.80
N PHE A 149 14.73 44.05 36.32
CA PHE A 149 14.60 45.51 36.31
C PHE A 149 13.47 45.99 35.39
N VAL A 150 13.12 45.22 34.35
CA VAL A 150 11.98 45.50 33.47
C VAL A 150 10.66 45.20 34.19
N ARG A 151 10.59 44.06 34.90
CA ARG A 151 9.44 43.66 35.74
C ARG A 151 9.19 44.64 36.89
N MET A 152 10.23 45.05 37.59
CA MET A 152 10.11 46.00 38.70
C MET A 152 9.64 47.38 38.21
N LYS A 153 10.08 47.83 37.02
CA LYS A 153 9.63 49.09 36.41
C LYS A 153 8.15 49.07 36.01
N SER A 154 7.66 47.96 35.44
CA SER A 154 6.24 47.85 35.06
C SER A 154 5.34 47.83 36.31
N ASN A 155 5.74 47.11 37.36
CA ASN A 155 5.03 47.07 38.64
C ASN A 155 4.96 48.46 39.30
N LEU A 156 6.08 49.19 39.33
CA LEU A 156 6.12 50.55 39.90
C LEU A 156 5.26 51.55 39.10
N ARG A 157 5.16 51.37 37.78
CA ARG A 157 4.27 52.18 36.94
C ARG A 157 2.79 51.85 37.23
N ARG A 158 2.46 50.58 37.44
CA ARG A 158 1.08 50.14 37.73
C ARG A 158 0.62 50.61 39.11
N THR A 159 1.46 50.50 40.13
CA THR A 159 1.15 51.01 41.49
C THR A 159 1.07 52.53 41.54
N ARG A 160 1.89 53.25 40.77
CA ARG A 160 1.77 54.72 40.64
C ARG A 160 0.43 55.13 40.01
N GLN A 161 -0.04 54.39 39.02
CA GLN A 161 -1.34 54.65 38.38
C GLN A 161 -2.53 54.34 39.30
N GLU A 162 -2.42 53.36 40.19
CA GLU A 162 -3.44 53.08 41.22
C GLU A 162 -3.40 54.09 42.39
N ALA A 163 -2.23 54.65 42.70
CA ALA A 163 -2.07 55.70 43.71
C ALA A 163 -2.57 57.09 43.23
N GLU A 164 -2.54 57.34 41.93
CA GLU A 164 -3.15 58.51 41.29
C GLU A 164 -4.53 58.15 40.70
N GLY A 165 -5.46 57.80 41.60
CA GLY A 165 -6.88 57.71 41.25
C GLY A 165 -7.43 59.09 40.84
N PRO A 166 -8.49 59.15 40.00
CA PRO A 166 -8.96 60.40 39.41
C PRO A 166 -9.51 61.32 40.50
N ASP A 167 -8.85 62.46 40.67
CA ASP A 167 -9.37 63.59 41.45
C ASP A 167 -10.74 63.99 40.88
N GLN A 168 -11.76 63.86 41.72
CA GLN A 168 -13.07 64.47 41.52
C GLN A 168 -12.88 65.98 41.36
N THR A 169 -13.42 66.55 40.30
CA THR A 169 -13.67 68.00 40.21
C THR A 169 -15.07 68.25 39.63
N PRO A 170 -15.71 69.37 40.03
CA PRO A 170 -17.09 69.43 40.51
C PRO A 170 -18.17 69.51 39.43
#